data_AF-A0A392SQH1-F1
#
_entry.id   AF-A0A392SQH1-F1
#
_cell.length_a   1.000
_cell.length_b   1.000
_cell.length_c   1.000
_cell.angle_alpha   90.00
_cell.angle_beta   90.00
_cell.angle_gamma   90.00
#
_symmetry.space_group_name_H-M   'P 1'
#
loop_
_entity.id
_entity.type
_entity.pdbx_description
1 polymer ?
#
loop_
_entity_poly.entity_id
_entity_poly.type
_entity_poly.pdbx_seq_one_letter_code
_entity_poly.pdbx_strand_id
1 'polypeptide(L)' 'SDEFHGLRSRLPPSGFGPSANVTTVPATSIKLDIPRFDGTDLMGWIFKINQFFDYHLTPDKQRLRIASFYMDNEALP' A
#
# COMPACT_ATOMS: atom_id res chain seq x y z
N SER A 1 58.12 -16.62 -15.84
CA SER A 1 56.83 -16.20 -16.41
C SER A 1 55.73 -17.10 -15.91
N ASP A 2 55.33 -16.99 -14.63
CA ASP A 2 54.34 -17.90 -14.01
C ASP A 2 53.51 -17.22 -12.89
N GLU A 3 53.24 -15.91 -13.00
CA GLU A 3 52.60 -15.14 -11.91
C GLU A 3 51.23 -14.53 -12.27
N PHE A 4 50.45 -15.13 -13.18
CA PHE A 4 49.11 -14.59 -13.48
C PHE A 4 47.95 -15.61 -13.54
N HIS A 5 48.05 -16.73 -12.82
CA HIS A 5 46.96 -17.73 -12.80
C HIS A 5 46.34 -18.00 -11.41
N GLY A 6 46.70 -17.22 -10.38
CA GLY A 6 46.25 -17.49 -9.00
C GLY A 6 44.96 -16.81 -8.53
N LEU A 7 44.37 -15.87 -9.27
CA LEU A 7 43.31 -15.01 -8.71
C LEU A 7 41.86 -15.49 -8.91
N ARG A 8 41.65 -16.69 -9.46
CA ARG A 8 40.31 -17.17 -9.88
C ARG A 8 39.76 -18.39 -9.11
N SER A 9 40.36 -18.76 -7.99
CA SER A 9 39.95 -19.96 -7.23
C SER A 9 39.52 -19.70 -5.80
N ARG A 10 39.16 -18.45 -5.44
CA ARG A 10 38.56 -18.19 -4.13
C ARG A 10 37.07 -18.50 -4.18
N LEU A 11 36.73 -19.77 -4.01
CA LEU A 11 35.39 -20.17 -3.58
C LEU A 11 35.06 -19.42 -2.28
N PRO A 12 33.85 -18.87 -2.13
CA PRO A 12 33.43 -18.30 -0.85
C PRO A 12 33.44 -19.40 0.23
N PRO A 13 33.86 -19.10 1.46
CA PRO A 13 33.79 -20.07 2.54
C PRO A 13 32.35 -20.56 2.73
N SER A 14 32.18 -21.88 2.77
CA SER A 14 30.91 -22.53 3.08
C SER A 14 30.51 -22.19 4.52
N GLY A 15 29.63 -21.21 4.70
CA GLY A 15 29.18 -20.79 6.03
C GLY A 15 28.42 -19.46 6.08
N PHE A 16 28.53 -18.62 5.05
CA PHE A 16 27.73 -17.39 4.92
C PHE A 16 26.81 -17.49 3.70
N GLY A 17 25.85 -18.41 3.77
CA GLY A 17 24.61 -18.19 3.02
C GLY A 17 23.88 -17.02 3.70
N PRO A 18 23.27 -16.07 2.96
CA PRO A 18 22.33 -15.16 3.58
C PRO A 18 21.22 -16.05 4.17
N SER A 19 21.19 -16.17 5.50
CA SER A 19 19.95 -16.53 6.17
C SER A 19 19.04 -15.34 5.93
N ALA A 20 18.37 -15.34 4.78
CA ALA A 20 17.21 -14.52 4.54
C ALA A 20 16.14 -15.03 5.51
N ASN A 21 16.29 -14.68 6.79
CA ASN A 21 15.14 -14.37 7.60
C ASN A 21 14.52 -13.20 6.89
N VAL A 22 13.70 -13.52 5.87
CA VAL A 22 12.66 -12.63 5.40
C VAL A 22 11.81 -12.45 6.64
N THR A 23 12.17 -11.49 7.47
CA THR A 23 11.29 -10.92 8.45
C THR A 23 10.15 -10.38 7.60
N THR A 24 9.14 -11.22 7.38
CA THR A 24 7.85 -10.80 6.86
C THR A 24 7.39 -9.75 7.84
N VAL A 25 7.69 -8.49 7.52
CA VAL A 25 7.02 -7.36 8.15
C VAL A 25 5.55 -7.71 8.08
N PRO A 26 4.82 -7.78 9.21
CA PRO A 26 3.40 -7.97 9.14
C PRO A 26 2.89 -6.79 8.31
N ALA A 27 2.42 -7.09 7.09
CA ALA A 27 1.74 -6.11 6.28
C ALA A 27 0.51 -5.72 7.10
N THR A 28 0.60 -4.61 7.82
CA THR A 28 -0.55 -4.07 8.53
C THR A 28 -1.49 -3.63 7.44
N SER A 29 -2.45 -4.50 7.11
CA SER A 29 -3.51 -4.18 6.17
C SER A 29 -4.38 -3.13 6.86
N ILE A 30 -4.13 -1.86 6.55
CA ILE A 30 -4.97 -0.76 7.02
C ILE A 30 -6.30 -0.91 6.30
N LYS A 31 -7.34 -1.30 7.01
CA LYS A 31 -8.69 -1.30 6.46
C LYS A 31 -9.25 0.12 6.61
N LEU A 32 -9.31 0.87 5.51
CA LEU A 32 -10.00 2.16 5.48
C LEU A 32 -11.47 1.92 5.12
N ASP A 33 -12.38 2.37 5.97
CA ASP A 33 -13.81 2.41 5.64
C ASP A 33 -14.15 3.67 4.84
N ILE A 34 -15.23 3.62 4.06
CA ILE A 34 -15.68 4.77 3.26
C ILE A 34 -16.23 5.85 4.22
N PRO A 35 -15.69 7.08 4.22
CA PRO A 35 -16.18 8.14 5.07
C PRO A 35 -17.55 8.65 4.58
N ARG A 36 -18.50 8.78 5.51
CA ARG A 36 -19.79 9.46 5.28
C ARG A 36 -19.63 10.96 5.43
N PHE A 37 -20.32 11.72 4.58
CA PHE A 37 -20.49 13.16 4.74
C PHE A 37 -21.85 13.45 5.38
N ASP A 38 -21.88 14.24 6.45
CA ASP A 38 -23.08 14.60 7.21
C ASP A 38 -23.42 16.11 7.10
N GLY A 39 -22.83 16.78 6.10
CA GLY A 39 -22.94 18.23 5.94
C GLY A 39 -21.95 19.04 6.80
N THR A 40 -21.19 18.40 7.69
CA THR A 40 -20.15 19.05 8.50
C THR A 40 -18.75 18.75 7.99
N ASP A 41 -17.81 19.68 8.22
CA ASP A 41 -16.39 19.54 7.85
C ASP A 41 -16.13 18.98 6.45
N LEU A 42 -16.57 19.73 5.43
CA LEU A 42 -16.39 19.35 4.02
C LEU A 42 -14.92 19.05 3.67
N MET A 43 -13.99 19.84 4.20
CA MET A 43 -12.56 19.70 3.89
C MET A 43 -11.99 18.41 4.48
N GLY A 44 -12.33 18.09 5.74
CA GLY A 44 -11.94 16.83 6.36
C GLY A 44 -12.56 15.62 5.68
N TRP A 45 -13.80 15.73 5.19
CA TRP A 45 -14.42 14.67 4.42
C TRP A 45 -13.74 14.44 3.06
N ILE A 46 -13.48 15.52 2.29
CA ILE A 46 -12.78 15.45 0.99
C ILE A 46 -11.41 14.77 1.16
N PHE A 47 -10.67 15.15 2.21
CA PHE A 47 -9.38 14.54 2.50
C PHE A 47 -9.51 13.02 2.74
N LYS A 48 -10.45 12.61 3.60
CA LYS A 48 -10.65 11.18 3.93
C LYS A 48 -11.11 10.36 2.73
N ILE A 49 -12.05 10.87 1.93
CA ILE A 49 -12.60 10.11 0.78
C ILE A 49 -11.56 9.96 -0.34
N ASN A 50 -10.70 10.96 -0.54
CA ASN A 50 -9.57 10.84 -1.47
C ASN A 50 -8.55 9.80 -0.99
N GLN A 51 -8.20 9.80 0.30
CA GLN A 51 -7.32 8.77 0.87
C GLN A 51 -7.91 7.36 0.71
N PHE A 52 -9.22 7.20 0.90
CA PHE A 52 -9.91 5.94 0.65
C PHE A 52 -9.76 5.50 -0.82
N PHE A 53 -10.00 6.41 -1.77
CA PHE A 53 -9.91 6.09 -3.20
C PHE A 53 -8.49 5.77 -3.66
N ASP A 54 -7.50 6.50 -3.15
CA ASP A 54 -6.10 6.29 -3.49
C ASP A 54 -5.59 4.96 -2.91
N TYR A 55 -5.97 4.63 -1.68
CA TYR A 55 -5.63 3.35 -1.06
C TYR A 55 -6.25 2.15 -1.79
N HIS A 56 -7.52 2.27 -2.20
CA HIS A 56 -8.23 1.19 -2.91
C HIS A 56 -8.04 1.22 -4.43
N LEU A 57 -7.20 2.13 -4.96
CA LEU A 57 -7.02 2.35 -6.40
C LEU A 57 -8.36 2.49 -7.14
N THR A 58 -9.31 3.21 -6.53
CA THR A 58 -10.66 3.37 -7.07
C THR A 58 -10.62 4.19 -8.37
N PRO A 59 -11.13 3.68 -9.50
CA PRO A 59 -11.13 4.41 -10.77
C PRO A 59 -11.96 5.69 -10.71
N ASP A 60 -11.50 6.77 -11.34
CA ASP A 60 -12.17 8.08 -11.32
C ASP A 60 -13.64 8.03 -11.73
N LYS A 61 -13.95 7.22 -12.76
CA LYS A 61 -15.33 6.99 -13.24
C LYS A 61 -16.28 6.45 -12.18
N GLN A 62 -15.76 5.83 -11.13
CA GLN A 62 -16.53 5.25 -10.02
C GLN A 62 -16.52 6.14 -8.78
N ARG A 63 -15.48 6.98 -8.59
CA ARG A 63 -15.32 7.83 -7.40
C ARG A 63 -16.55 8.71 -7.15
N LEU A 64 -17.04 9.41 -8.18
CA LEU A 64 -18.20 10.30 -8.06
C LEU A 64 -19.48 9.55 -7.65
N ARG A 65 -19.70 8.37 -8.25
CA ARG A 65 -20.86 7.52 -7.94
C ARG A 65 -20.80 6.99 -6.51
N ILE A 66 -19.63 6.59 -6.03
CA ILE A 66 -19.47 6.15 -4.64
C ILE A 66 -19.70 7.34 -3.71
N ALA A 67 -19.04 8.48 -3.96
CA ALA A 67 -19.19 9.68 -3.14
C ALA A 67 -20.66 10.08 -2.97
N SER A 68 -21.47 10.06 -4.04
CA SER A 68 -22.88 10.42 -3.97
C SER A 68 -23.71 9.50 -3.06
N PHE A 69 -23.39 8.21 -2.96
CA PHE A 69 -24.10 7.28 -2.06
C PHE A 69 -23.79 7.55 -0.57
N TYR A 70 -22.63 8.13 -0.27
CA TYR A 70 -22.16 8.36 1.09
C TYR A 70 -22.25 9.83 1.53
N MET A 71 -22.93 10.66 0.73
CA MET A 71 -23.37 12.00 1.14
C MET A 71 -24.75 11.90 1.77
N ASP A 72 -24.80 12.15 3.08
CA ASP A 72 -25.95 12.21 3.99
C ASP A 72 -27.25 11.56 3.48
N ASN A 73 -27.17 10.26 3.19
CA ASN A 73 -28.20 9.35 2.66
C ASN A 73 -29.56 10.01 2.36
N GLU A 74 -29.96 10.09 1.08
CA GLU A 74 -31.39 9.92 0.75
C GLU A 74 -31.79 8.58 1.37
N ALA A 75 -32.37 8.66 2.56
CA ALA A 75 -32.66 7.51 3.39
C ALA A 75 -33.57 6.59 2.57
N LEU A 76 -33.14 5.34 2.39
CA LEU A 76 -34.07 4.27 2.06
C LEU A 76 -35.17 4.29 3.14
N PRO A 77 -36.45 4.55 2.79
CA PRO A 77 -37.56 4.41 3.73
C PRO A 77 -37.78 2.95 4.16
#